data_AF-A0A920N499-F1
#
_entry.id   AF-A0A920N499-F1
#
_cell.length_a   1.000
_cell.length_b   1.000
_cell.length_c   1.000
_cell.angle_alpha   90.00
_cell.angle_beta   90.00
_cell.angle_gamma   90.00
#
_symmetry.space_group_name_H-M   'P 1'
#
loop_
_entity.id
_entity.type
_entity.pdbx_description
1 polymer ?
#
loop_
_entity_poly.entity_id
_entity_poly.type
_entity_poly.pdbx_seq_one_letter_code
_entity_poly.pdbx_strand_id
1 'polypeptide(L)'
;MWPVLDESGQVTGHRFNISVSSLVLFTTTTLLACYTFSCHSLRHLVGGKLNCFPDTAAGNLRHRLWMWVSSLNRNHMLFAWLSLFMVGFSDFYVWMVARGLPDTPLF
;
A
#
# COMPACT_ATOMS: atom_id res chain seq x y z
N MET A 1 1.57 17.28 10.11
CA MET A 1 0.56 18.23 10.62
C MET A 1 1.07 19.64 10.33
N TRP A 2 0.49 20.35 9.37
CA TRP A 2 1.02 21.65 8.93
C TRP A 2 0.51 22.76 9.86
N PRO A 3 1.38 23.67 10.35
CA PRO A 3 0.95 24.78 11.18
C PRO A 3 0.12 25.78 10.34
N VAL A 4 -0.99 26.24 10.91
CA VAL A 4 -1.73 27.40 10.40
C VAL A 4 -1.15 28.61 11.10
N LEU A 5 -0.68 29.58 10.31
CA LEU A 5 -0.11 30.82 10.82
C LEU A 5 -1.15 31.94 10.68
N ASP A 6 -1.28 32.78 11.71
CA ASP A 6 -1.97 34.07 11.56
C ASP A 6 -1.07 35.11 10.85
N GLU A 7 -1.61 36.30 10.62
CA GLU A 7 -0.88 37.41 10.00
C GLU A 7 0.35 37.86 10.80
N SER A 8 0.43 37.50 12.08
CA SER A 8 1.58 37.78 12.97
C SER A 8 2.59 36.63 13.02
N GLY A 9 2.37 35.55 12.27
CA GLY A 9 3.23 34.37 12.23
C GLY A 9 3.10 33.45 13.44
N GLN A 10 2.07 33.61 14.28
CA GLN A 10 1.79 32.71 15.41
C GLN A 10 1.02 31.48 14.92
N VAL A 11 1.34 30.31 15.48
CA VAL A 11 0.64 29.05 15.17
C VAL A 11 -0.74 29.08 15.85
N THR A 12 -1.78 29.38 15.07
CA THR A 12 -3.17 29.42 15.55
C THR A 12 -3.83 28.05 15.55
N GLY A 13 -3.25 27.09 14.85
CA GLY A 13 -3.74 25.73 14.83
C GLY A 13 -2.91 24.84 13.93
N HIS A 14 -3.42 23.64 13.74
CA HIS A 14 -2.77 22.62 12.96
C HIS A 14 -3.78 21.98 12.02
N ARG A 15 -3.42 21.82 10.75
CA ARG A 15 -4.26 21.15 9.74
C ARG A 15 -3.60 19.91 9.17
N PHE A 16 -4.42 18.91 8.90
CA PHE A 16 -3.99 17.74 8.14
C PHE A 16 -3.88 18.15 6.67
N ASN A 17 -2.76 17.81 6.04
CA ASN A 17 -2.53 18.05 4.62
C ASN A 17 -2.11 16.73 4.00
N ILE A 18 -2.61 16.44 2.80
CA ILE A 18 -2.12 15.34 1.97
C ILE A 18 -1.51 15.97 0.73
N SER A 19 -0.28 15.60 0.42
CA SER A 19 0.43 16.06 -0.77
C SER A 19 0.45 15.00 -1.85
N VAL A 20 0.82 15.39 -3.07
CA VAL A 20 0.99 14.44 -4.18
C VAL A 20 2.04 13.38 -3.84
N SER A 21 3.15 13.75 -3.19
CA SER A 21 4.15 12.79 -2.69
C SER A 21 3.55 11.73 -1.78
N SER A 22 2.62 12.13 -0.91
CA SER A 22 1.94 11.19 -0.01
C SER A 22 1.12 10.16 -0.79
N LEU A 23 0.43 10.56 -1.86
CA LEU A 23 -0.33 9.64 -2.71
C LEU A 23 0.58 8.69 -3.51
N VAL A 24 1.69 9.21 -4.04
CA VAL A 24 2.67 8.41 -4.79
C VAL A 24 3.28 7.32 -3.90
N LEU A 25 3.71 7.68 -2.69
CA LEU A 25 4.26 6.73 -1.72
C LEU A 25 3.22 5.73 -1.21
N PHE A 26 1.99 6.19 -0.97
CA PHE A 26 0.88 5.33 -0.55
C PHE A 26 0.53 4.28 -1.61
N THR A 27 0.47 4.69 -2.87
CA THR A 27 0.20 3.80 -4.01
C THR A 27 1.33 2.78 -4.17
N THR A 28 2.59 3.22 -4.09
CA THR A 28 3.77 2.34 -4.13
C THR A 28 3.72 1.28 -3.02
N THR A 29 3.45 1.71 -1.80
CA THR A 29 3.35 0.82 -0.63
C THR A 29 2.20 -0.18 -0.79
N THR A 30 1.06 0.27 -1.31
CA THR A 30 -0.11 -0.59 -1.54
C THR A 30 0.19 -1.66 -2.60
N LEU A 31 0.82 -1.30 -3.72
CA LEU A 31 1.23 -2.27 -4.75
C LEU A 31 2.25 -3.29 -4.22
N LEU A 32 3.21 -2.83 -3.42
CA LEU A 32 4.19 -3.72 -2.79
C LEU A 32 3.56 -4.65 -1.75
N ALA A 33 2.59 -4.15 -0.98
CA ALA A 33 1.80 -4.96 -0.08
C ALA A 33 0.99 -6.00 -0.85
N CYS A 34 0.31 -5.63 -1.94
CA CYS A 34 -0.40 -6.57 -2.82
C CYS A 34 0.53 -7.65 -3.39
N TYR A 35 1.74 -7.29 -3.82
CA TYR A 35 2.74 -8.26 -4.27
C TYR A 35 3.12 -9.25 -3.16
N THR A 36 3.35 -8.74 -1.94
CA THR A 36 3.64 -9.56 -0.76
C THR A 36 2.48 -10.49 -0.41
N PHE A 37 1.24 -9.98 -0.42
CA PHE A 37 0.04 -10.79 -0.15
C PHE A 37 -0.26 -11.80 -1.26
N SER A 38 0.22 -11.54 -2.48
CA SER A 38 0.06 -12.44 -3.62
C SER A 38 1.07 -13.60 -3.62
N CYS A 39 2.03 -13.67 -2.71
CA CYS A 39 3.09 -14.68 -2.80
C CYS A 39 2.58 -16.11 -2.52
N HIS A 40 3.27 -17.09 -3.12
CA HIS A 40 3.04 -18.51 -2.84
C HIS A 40 3.23 -18.85 -1.36
N SER A 41 4.18 -18.20 -0.68
CA SER A 41 4.45 -18.43 0.74
C SER A 41 3.24 -18.11 1.63
N LEU A 42 2.53 -17.01 1.34
CA LEU A 42 1.33 -16.64 2.11
C LEU A 42 0.17 -17.60 1.86
N ARG A 43 0.02 -18.12 0.64
CA ARG A 43 -0.97 -19.17 0.34
C ARG A 43 -0.74 -20.41 1.21
N HIS A 44 0.52 -20.80 1.41
CA HIS A 44 0.89 -21.88 2.30
C HIS A 44 0.77 -21.52 3.79
N LEU A 45 0.97 -20.27 4.18
CA LEU A 45 0.73 -19.84 5.57
C LEU A 45 -0.76 -19.89 5.93
N VAL A 46 -1.65 -19.49 5.01
CA VAL A 46 -3.10 -19.43 5.25
C VAL A 46 -3.78 -20.80 5.14
N GLY A 47 -3.29 -21.71 4.30
CA GLY A 47 -3.93 -23.03 4.07
C GLY A 47 -3.01 -24.24 4.00
N GLY A 48 -1.69 -24.10 4.14
CA GLY A 48 -0.69 -25.12 3.77
C GLY A 48 -0.59 -26.37 4.66
N LYS A 49 -1.56 -26.63 5.53
CA LYS A 49 -1.58 -27.85 6.37
C LYS A 49 -2.97 -28.48 6.54
N LEU A 50 -3.99 -27.96 5.85
CA LEU A 50 -5.37 -28.42 5.96
C LEU A 50 -5.83 -28.98 4.60
N ASN A 51 -6.05 -30.29 4.54
CA ASN A 51 -6.65 -30.94 3.36
C ASN A 51 -8.19 -30.84 3.39
N CYS A 52 -8.77 -30.66 4.57
CA CYS A 52 -10.19 -30.40 4.80
C CYS A 52 -10.32 -29.20 5.76
N PHE A 53 -11.11 -28.19 5.39
CA PHE A 53 -11.45 -27.10 6.29
C PHE A 53 -12.61 -27.56 7.19
N PRO A 54 -12.47 -27.54 8.53
CA PRO A 54 -13.58 -27.91 9.42
C PRO A 54 -14.71 -26.89 9.29
N ASP A 55 -15.96 -27.36 9.27
CA ASP A 55 -17.16 -26.52 9.13
C ASP A 55 -17.47 -25.75 10.43
N THR A 56 -16.58 -24.82 10.73
CA THR A 56 -16.57 -23.95 11.89
C THR A 56 -16.43 -22.52 11.39
N ALA A 57 -16.90 -21.52 12.15
CA ALA A 57 -16.76 -20.11 11.76
C ALA A 57 -15.30 -19.73 11.42
N ALA A 58 -14.34 -20.25 12.18
CA ALA A 58 -12.91 -20.05 11.94
C ALA A 58 -12.38 -20.80 10.70
N GLY A 59 -12.87 -22.01 10.42
CA GLY A 59 -12.52 -22.78 9.22
C GLY A 59 -13.06 -22.16 7.93
N ASN A 60 -14.29 -21.65 7.95
CA ASN A 60 -14.92 -20.96 6.83
C ASN A 60 -14.22 -19.62 6.52
N LEU A 61 -13.80 -18.87 7.53
CA LEU A 61 -12.97 -17.66 7.34
C LEU A 61 -11.62 -17.99 6.71
N ARG A 62 -10.93 -19.02 7.19
CA ARG A 62 -9.65 -19.48 6.62
C ARG A 62 -9.78 -19.93 5.17
N HIS A 63 -10.83 -20.69 4.84
CA HIS A 63 -11.08 -21.11 3.46
C HIS A 63 -11.32 -19.90 2.53
N ARG A 64 -12.10 -18.90 2.99
CA ARG A 64 -12.30 -17.64 2.24
C ARG A 64 -10.99 -16.89 2.03
N LEU A 65 -10.17 -16.71 3.07
CA LEU A 65 -8.86 -16.07 2.95
C LEU A 65 -7.92 -16.84 2.01
N TRP A 66 -7.93 -18.17 2.09
CA TRP A 66 -7.14 -19.01 1.19
C TRP A 66 -7.61 -18.86 -0.26
N MET A 67 -8.91 -18.82 -0.55
CA MET A 67 -9.43 -18.56 -1.90
C MET A 67 -9.02 -17.18 -2.41
N TRP A 68 -9.07 -16.15 -1.56
CA TRP A 68 -8.64 -14.79 -1.89
C TRP A 68 -7.15 -14.73 -2.25
N VAL A 69 -6.27 -15.25 -1.38
CA VAL A 69 -4.82 -15.30 -1.63
C VAL A 69 -4.51 -16.14 -2.86
N SER A 70 -5.25 -17.24 -3.08
CA SER A 70 -5.13 -18.08 -4.26
C SER A 70 -5.53 -17.37 -5.55
N SER A 71 -6.53 -16.49 -5.48
CA SER A 71 -6.94 -15.65 -6.60
C SER A 71 -5.87 -14.60 -6.92
N LEU A 72 -5.34 -13.93 -5.89
CA LEU A 72 -4.27 -12.95 -6.03
C LEU A 72 -2.99 -13.58 -6.60
N ASN A 73 -2.62 -14.77 -6.14
CA ASN A 73 -1.43 -15.50 -6.59
C ASN A 73 -1.39 -15.73 -8.10
N ARG A 74 -2.55 -15.91 -8.76
CA ARG A 74 -2.58 -16.04 -10.24
C ARG A 74 -2.01 -14.81 -10.95
N ASN A 75 -2.09 -13.64 -10.32
CA ASN A 75 -1.59 -12.37 -10.83
C ASN A 75 -0.28 -11.95 -10.15
N HIS A 76 0.43 -12.84 -9.45
CA HIS A 76 1.66 -12.51 -8.72
C HIS A 76 2.70 -11.81 -9.59
N MET A 77 2.89 -12.31 -10.81
CA MET A 77 3.81 -11.70 -11.77
C MET A 77 3.36 -10.29 -12.19
N LEU A 78 2.06 -10.06 -12.36
CA LEU A 78 1.51 -8.74 -12.69
C LEU A 78 1.73 -7.75 -11.54
N PHE A 79 1.49 -8.16 -10.29
CA PHE A 79 1.79 -7.31 -9.13
C PHE A 79 3.28 -7.00 -8.99
N ALA A 80 4.15 -7.94 -9.35
CA ALA A 80 5.59 -7.71 -9.38
C ALA A 80 5.95 -6.59 -10.36
N TRP A 81 5.47 -6.68 -11.61
CA TRP A 81 5.72 -5.66 -12.63
C TRP A 81 5.15 -4.30 -12.24
N LEU A 82 3.88 -4.24 -11.80
CA LEU A 82 3.26 -2.99 -11.38
C LEU A 82 4.00 -2.34 -10.22
N SER A 83 4.38 -3.12 -9.21
CA SER A 83 5.14 -2.61 -8.06
C SER A 83 6.53 -2.12 -8.48
N LEU A 84 7.24 -2.84 -9.36
CA LEU A 84 8.56 -2.46 -9.85
C LEU A 84 8.53 -1.12 -10.59
N PHE A 85 7.59 -0.96 -11.52
CA PHE A 85 7.41 0.30 -12.24
C PHE A 85 7.02 1.44 -11.31
N MET A 86 6.10 1.20 -10.37
CA MET A 86 5.67 2.25 -9.44
C MET A 86 6.76 2.66 -8.47
N VAL A 87 7.58 1.73 -7.97
CA VAL A 87 8.73 2.04 -7.12
C VAL A 87 9.74 2.90 -7.88
N GLY A 88 10.09 2.53 -9.11
CA GLY A 88 10.98 3.34 -9.96
C GLY A 88 10.43 4.74 -10.24
N PHE A 89 9.13 4.84 -10.52
CA PHE A 89 8.45 6.13 -10.66
C PHE A 89 8.48 6.95 -9.36
N SER A 90 8.21 6.33 -8.22
CA SER A 90 8.23 6.99 -6.92
C SER A 90 9.62 7.51 -6.56
N ASP A 91 10.67 6.74 -6.84
CA ASP A 91 12.07 7.15 -6.59
C ASP A 91 12.41 8.38 -7.43
N PHE A 92 12.10 8.32 -8.73
CA PHE A 92 12.29 9.46 -9.63
C PHE A 92 11.47 10.69 -9.22
N TYR A 93 10.22 10.51 -8.81
CA TYR A 93 9.35 11.59 -8.35
C TYR A 93 9.89 12.27 -7.09
N VAL A 94 10.27 11.49 -6.08
CA VAL A 94 10.86 12.02 -4.83
C VAL A 94 12.17 12.74 -5.12
N TRP A 95 13.00 12.20 -6.03
CA TRP A 95 14.22 12.87 -6.46
C TRP A 95 13.95 14.22 -7.13
N MET A 96 12.91 14.34 -7.96
CA MET A 96 12.52 15.63 -8.55
C MET A 96 12.04 16.62 -7.49
N VAL A 97 11.23 16.17 -6.52
CA VAL A 97 10.78 17.00 -5.38
C VAL A 97 11.98 17.50 -4.57
N ALA A 98 12.95 16.62 -4.29
CA ALA A 98 14.18 16.99 -3.60
C ALA A 98 15.04 18.01 -4.39
N ARG A 99 14.91 18.07 -5.72
CA ARG A 99 15.56 19.06 -6.60
C ARG A 99 14.80 20.38 -6.75
N GLY A 100 13.68 20.55 -6.06
CA GLY A 100 12.90 21.79 -6.05
C GLY A 100 11.62 21.74 -6.87
N LEU A 101 11.18 20.57 -7.32
CA LEU A 101 9.81 20.43 -7.81
C LEU A 101 8.83 20.65 -6.64
N PRO A 102 7.86 21.58 -6.74
CA PRO A 102 6.94 21.86 -5.65
C PRO A 102 6.02 20.66 -5.42
N ASP A 103 6.04 20.12 -4.20
CA ASP A 103 5.07 19.12 -3.76
C ASP A 103 3.75 19.82 -3.45
N THR A 104 2.77 19.68 -4.34
CA THR A 104 1.50 20.38 -4.21
C THR A 104 0.65 19.76 -3.09
N PRO A 105 0.22 20.57 -2.09
CA PRO A 105 -0.76 20.12 -1.12
C PRO A 105 -2.14 20.06 -1.79
N LEU A 106 -2.86 18.96 -1.57
CA LEU A 106 -4.21 18.73 -2.11
C LEU A 106 -5.31 19.18 -1.13
N PHE A 107 -5.02 19.24 0.17
CA PHE A 107 -5.94 19.62 1.26
C PHE A 107 -5.18 20.38 2.35
#